data_AF-A0A4R5M5C5-F1
#
_entry.id   AF-A0A4R5M5C5-F1
#
_cell.length_a   1.000
_cell.length_b   1.000
_cell.length_c   1.000
_cell.angle_alpha   90.00
_cell.angle_beta   90.00
_cell.angle_gamma   90.00
#
_symmetry.space_group_name_H-M   'P 1'
#
loop_
_entity.id
_entity.type
_entity.pdbx_description
1 polymer ?
#
loop_
_entity_poly.entity_id
_entity_poly.type
_entity_poly.pdbx_seq_one_letter_code
_entity_poly.pdbx_strand_id
1 'polypeptide(L)'
;MMRAHMPSDYQIDSPQTRDRVMRFFSEIGIRARYETGANGFSKGCRLDQGELVVDPACRISTMLHEAGHLAITPRCFRSLMDGNLYAGQREMLRMVEDAGLHPDEPLYRAVIQCSDPEATAWAWAAGVELALPGEEIIRDDEYGGDGEAIQLALQMRAYMGVHGLAHAGFCAIRERNGKAAWPCLNFWTQEVGYPAPGEATVLTKEDWQLEDAR
;
A
#
# COMPACT_ATOMS: atom_id res chain seq x y z
N MET A 1 -7.17 -6.10 22.20
CA MET A 1 -5.73 -5.78 22.40
C MET A 1 -5.68 -4.46 23.15
N MET A 2 -4.86 -4.36 24.21
CA MET A 2 -4.76 -3.16 25.04
C MET A 2 -4.38 -1.96 24.18
N ARG A 3 -5.09 -0.82 24.31
CA ARG A 3 -4.57 0.47 23.86
C ARG A 3 -3.13 0.55 24.35
N ALA A 4 -2.16 0.68 23.45
CA ALA A 4 -0.81 1.03 23.86
C ALA A 4 -0.94 2.25 24.76
N HIS A 5 -0.40 2.18 25.97
CA HIS A 5 -0.50 3.26 26.94
C HIS A 5 0.28 4.45 26.38
N MET A 6 -0.43 5.33 25.66
CA MET A 6 0.16 6.52 25.10
C MET A 6 0.47 7.49 26.24
N PRO A 7 1.65 8.13 26.22
CA PRO A 7 1.96 9.22 27.13
C PRO A 7 0.84 10.27 27.11
N SER A 8 0.52 10.87 28.27
CA SER A 8 -0.58 11.84 28.35
C SER A 8 -0.31 13.14 27.59
N ASP A 9 0.91 13.34 27.10
CA ASP A 9 1.38 14.47 26.30
C ASP A 9 1.53 14.13 24.80
N TYR A 10 1.04 12.96 24.36
CA TYR A 10 1.09 12.61 22.94
C TYR A 10 0.32 13.64 22.09
N GLN A 11 1.02 14.19 21.10
CA GLN A 11 0.46 15.15 20.15
C GLN A 11 0.35 14.49 18.78
N ILE A 12 -0.90 14.38 18.29
CA ILE A 12 -1.21 13.99 16.91
C ILE A 12 -0.51 14.96 15.96
N ASP A 13 0.04 14.43 14.87
CA ASP A 13 0.69 15.22 13.83
C ASP A 13 1.85 16.04 14.40
N SER A 14 2.59 15.49 15.37
CA SER A 14 3.82 16.14 15.85
C SER A 14 4.92 16.10 14.78
N PRO A 15 5.79 17.12 14.67
CA PRO A 15 6.95 17.08 13.79
C PRO A 15 7.85 15.86 14.04
N GLN A 16 8.03 15.48 15.30
CA GLN A 16 8.85 14.32 15.69
C GLN A 16 8.25 13.00 15.18
N THR A 17 6.93 12.86 15.21
CA THR A 17 6.26 11.69 14.64
C THR A 17 6.41 11.66 13.11
N ARG A 18 6.29 12.80 12.43
CA ARG A 18 6.55 12.87 10.97
C ARG A 18 7.97 12.47 10.61
N ASP A 19 8.97 12.94 11.35
CA ASP A 19 10.37 12.57 11.11
C ASP A 19 10.60 11.06 11.27
N ARG A 20 9.91 10.42 12.23
CA ARG A 20 9.94 8.95 12.39
C ARG A 20 9.30 8.25 11.18
N VAL A 21 8.20 8.76 10.67
CA VAL A 21 7.52 8.23 9.48
C VAL A 21 8.41 8.38 8.23
N MET A 22 9.03 9.55 8.02
CA MET A 22 9.98 9.77 6.91
C MET A 22 11.20 8.84 7.00
N ARG A 23 11.72 8.61 8.21
CA ARG A 23 12.81 7.66 8.42
C ARG A 23 12.38 6.24 8.07
N PHE A 24 11.20 5.82 8.54
CA PHE A 24 10.64 4.52 8.20
C PHE A 24 10.51 4.33 6.69
N PHE A 25 10.01 5.33 5.95
CA PHE A 25 9.96 5.30 4.48
C PHE A 25 11.35 5.05 3.87
N SER A 26 12.36 5.78 4.33
CA SER A 26 13.73 5.59 3.86
C SER A 26 14.26 4.19 4.18
N GLU A 27 13.95 3.63 5.35
CA GLU A 27 14.40 2.29 5.78
C GLU A 27 13.80 1.17 4.92
N ILE A 28 12.54 1.33 4.50
CA ILE A 28 11.84 0.33 3.66
C ILE A 28 12.01 0.58 2.15
N GLY A 29 12.72 1.64 1.75
CA GLY A 29 13.01 1.96 0.36
C GLY A 29 11.92 2.74 -0.39
N ILE A 30 11.00 3.38 0.32
CA ILE A 30 10.09 4.39 -0.26
C ILE A 30 10.82 5.73 -0.29
N ARG A 31 10.99 6.29 -1.50
CA ARG A 31 11.58 7.62 -1.65
C ARG A 31 10.57 8.65 -1.19
N ALA A 32 10.95 9.47 -0.21
CA ALA A 32 10.17 10.60 0.23
C ALA A 32 11.08 11.78 0.57
N ARG A 33 10.61 13.00 0.29
CA ARG A 33 11.33 14.23 0.64
C ARG A 33 10.37 15.31 1.14
N TYR A 34 10.89 16.21 1.98
CA TYR A 34 10.15 17.41 2.36
C TYR A 34 10.26 18.50 1.29
N GLU A 35 9.15 19.18 1.03
CA GLU A 35 9.07 20.37 0.19
C GLU A 35 7.93 21.25 0.68
N THR A 36 8.25 22.46 1.15
CA THR A 36 7.25 23.41 1.65
C THR A 36 6.28 23.80 0.54
N GLY A 37 4.98 23.71 0.82
CA GLY A 37 3.90 23.95 -0.12
C GLY A 37 3.55 22.74 -0.99
N ALA A 38 4.13 21.57 -0.74
CA ALA A 38 3.76 20.37 -1.48
C ALA A 38 2.26 20.07 -1.32
N ASN A 39 1.58 19.96 -2.45
CA ASN A 39 0.16 19.68 -2.51
C ASN A 39 -0.15 19.05 -3.87
N GLY A 40 -1.04 18.07 -3.90
CA GLY A 40 -1.38 17.34 -5.12
C GLY A 40 -2.85 16.94 -5.13
N PHE A 41 -3.09 15.69 -5.53
CA PHE A 41 -4.41 15.07 -5.38
C PHE A 41 -4.83 15.04 -3.90
N SER A 42 -3.90 14.66 -3.03
CA SER A 42 -4.04 14.69 -1.58
C SER A 42 -3.48 15.98 -0.98
N LYS A 43 -4.09 16.46 0.10
CA LYS A 43 -3.68 17.72 0.73
C LYS A 43 -2.36 17.53 1.49
N GLY A 44 -1.39 18.40 1.25
CA GLY A 44 -0.11 18.41 1.96
C GLY A 44 0.94 17.43 1.43
N CYS A 45 0.65 16.66 0.38
CA CYS A 45 1.65 15.88 -0.32
C CYS A 45 1.26 15.63 -1.78
N ARG A 46 2.19 15.11 -2.57
CA ARG A 46 1.94 14.62 -3.92
C ARG A 46 2.86 13.47 -4.24
N LEU A 47 2.45 12.63 -5.17
CA LEU A 47 3.33 11.65 -5.81
C LEU A 47 3.98 12.29 -7.04
N ASP A 48 5.28 12.10 -7.19
CA ASP A 48 6.13 12.65 -8.25
C ASP A 48 7.00 11.51 -8.80
N GLN A 49 6.49 10.83 -9.83
CA GLN A 49 7.16 9.72 -10.54
C GLN A 49 7.76 8.66 -9.58
N GLY A 50 6.94 8.15 -8.66
CA GLY A 50 7.33 7.13 -7.69
C GLY A 50 8.12 7.66 -6.48
N GLU A 51 8.00 8.94 -6.18
CA GLU A 51 8.53 9.59 -4.98
C GLU A 51 7.42 10.39 -4.28
N LEU A 52 7.36 10.29 -2.96
CA LEU A 52 6.41 11.05 -2.14
C LEU A 52 7.01 12.40 -1.74
N VAL A 53 6.39 13.48 -2.20
CA VAL A 53 6.79 14.85 -1.84
C VAL A 53 5.85 15.39 -0.78
N VAL A 54 6.37 15.74 0.39
CA VAL A 54 5.60 15.99 1.61
C VAL A 54 5.80 17.42 2.09
N ASP A 55 4.71 18.13 2.39
CA ASP A 55 4.78 19.40 3.11
C ASP A 55 5.08 19.12 4.59
N PRO A 56 5.92 19.92 5.28
CA PRO A 56 6.21 19.71 6.70
C PRO A 56 4.97 19.70 7.62
N ALA A 57 3.83 20.25 7.19
CA ALA A 57 2.55 20.22 7.90
C ALA A 57 1.57 19.15 7.39
N CYS A 58 1.98 18.27 6.45
CA CYS A 58 1.16 17.16 5.97
C CYS A 58 0.68 16.27 7.13
N ARG A 59 -0.52 15.73 7.05
CA ARG A 59 -0.99 14.80 8.09
C ARG A 59 -0.31 13.45 7.94
N ILE A 60 -0.04 12.80 9.06
CA ILE A 60 0.63 11.50 9.08
C ILE A 60 -0.24 10.42 8.42
N SER A 61 -1.56 10.47 8.59
CA SER A 61 -2.50 9.60 7.89
C SER A 61 -2.35 9.70 6.37
N THR A 62 -2.30 10.92 5.84
CA THR A 62 -2.10 11.17 4.40
C THR A 62 -0.74 10.66 3.93
N MET A 63 0.34 10.93 4.70
CA MET A 63 1.67 10.42 4.39
C MET A 63 1.70 8.89 4.28
N LEU A 64 1.09 8.19 5.25
CA LEU A 64 1.04 6.72 5.27
C LEU A 64 0.20 6.15 4.13
N HIS A 65 -0.94 6.78 3.80
CA HIS A 65 -1.81 6.35 2.71
C HIS A 65 -1.12 6.46 1.35
N GLU A 66 -0.54 7.62 1.03
CA GLU A 66 0.15 7.84 -0.24
C GLU A 66 1.43 6.99 -0.36
N ALA A 67 2.17 6.81 0.73
CA ALA A 67 3.28 5.86 0.77
C ALA A 67 2.79 4.42 0.56
N GLY A 68 1.61 4.07 1.06
CA GLY A 68 0.95 2.78 0.83
C GLY A 68 0.77 2.47 -0.64
N HIS A 69 0.34 3.45 -1.45
CA HIS A 69 0.26 3.28 -2.90
C HIS A 69 1.61 2.95 -3.54
N LEU A 70 2.69 3.64 -3.14
CA LEU A 70 4.05 3.33 -3.62
C LEU A 70 4.51 1.95 -3.15
N ALA A 71 4.16 1.56 -1.93
CA ALA A 71 4.58 0.32 -1.31
C ALA A 71 3.97 -0.92 -1.98
N ILE A 72 2.66 -0.87 -2.25
CA ILE A 72 1.93 -1.98 -2.88
C ILE A 72 2.24 -2.08 -4.37
N THR A 73 2.55 -0.96 -5.03
CA THR A 73 2.93 -0.94 -6.45
C THR A 73 4.26 -1.69 -6.66
N PRO A 74 4.31 -2.68 -7.57
CA PRO A 74 5.54 -3.36 -7.94
C PRO A 74 6.65 -2.37 -8.33
N ARG A 75 7.88 -2.59 -7.84
CA ARG A 75 9.02 -1.68 -8.07
C ARG A 75 9.20 -1.29 -9.53
N CYS A 76 9.01 -2.22 -10.46
CA CYS A 76 9.14 -1.98 -11.91
C CYS A 76 8.13 -0.96 -12.47
N PHE A 77 7.03 -0.69 -11.76
CA PHE A 77 5.97 0.23 -12.17
C PHE A 77 5.87 1.49 -11.30
N ARG A 78 6.62 1.59 -10.19
CA ARG A 78 6.52 2.74 -9.26
C ARG A 78 6.73 4.09 -9.93
N SER A 79 7.57 4.17 -10.96
CA SER A 79 7.79 5.41 -11.70
C SER A 79 6.55 5.92 -12.43
N LEU A 80 5.55 5.05 -12.69
CA LEU A 80 4.27 5.44 -13.28
C LEU A 80 3.36 6.17 -12.28
N MET A 81 3.66 6.11 -10.98
CA MET A 81 2.83 6.71 -9.93
C MET A 81 3.16 8.21 -9.82
N ASP A 82 2.30 9.04 -10.41
CA ASP A 82 2.49 10.49 -10.51
C ASP A 82 1.16 11.22 -10.40
N GLY A 83 1.09 12.21 -9.50
CA GLY A 83 -0.14 12.96 -9.22
C GLY A 83 -1.32 12.05 -8.91
N ASN A 84 -2.32 12.03 -9.81
CA ASN A 84 -3.45 11.11 -9.73
C ASN A 84 -3.05 9.74 -10.31
N LEU A 85 -3.13 8.71 -9.47
CA LEU A 85 -2.69 7.35 -9.77
C LEU A 85 -3.41 6.65 -10.92
N TYR A 86 -4.61 7.11 -11.31
CA TYR A 86 -5.43 6.45 -12.32
C TYR A 86 -4.68 6.22 -13.64
N ALA A 87 -3.91 7.20 -14.10
CA ALA A 87 -3.14 7.08 -15.34
C ALA A 87 -2.04 6.01 -15.22
N GLY A 88 -1.30 6.01 -14.11
CA GLY A 88 -0.23 5.06 -13.84
C GLY A 88 -0.72 3.64 -13.64
N GLN A 89 -1.81 3.45 -12.88
CA GLN A 89 -2.43 2.14 -12.66
C GLN A 89 -2.97 1.54 -13.96
N ARG A 90 -3.62 2.36 -14.81
CA ARG A 90 -4.09 1.91 -16.12
C ARG A 90 -2.94 1.49 -17.03
N GLU A 91 -1.85 2.26 -17.03
CA GLU A 91 -0.67 1.90 -17.83
C GLU A 91 0.00 0.63 -17.32
N MET A 92 0.11 0.47 -15.99
CA MET A 92 0.62 -0.74 -15.35
C MET A 92 -0.19 -1.99 -15.78
N LEU A 93 -1.52 -1.92 -15.74
CA LEU A 93 -2.40 -3.01 -16.20
C LEU A 93 -2.18 -3.33 -17.68
N ARG A 94 -2.11 -2.30 -18.52
CA ARG A 94 -1.85 -2.44 -19.96
C ARG A 94 -0.50 -3.12 -20.23
N MET A 95 0.54 -2.75 -19.51
CA MET A 95 1.88 -3.35 -19.66
C MET A 95 1.94 -4.82 -19.25
N VAL A 96 1.14 -5.25 -18.26
CA VAL A 96 1.01 -6.66 -17.87
C VAL A 96 0.20 -7.44 -18.89
N GLU A 97 -0.88 -6.86 -19.41
CA GLU A 97 -1.70 -7.45 -20.47
C GLU A 97 -0.90 -7.65 -21.77
N ASP A 98 -0.17 -6.62 -22.22
CA ASP A 98 0.69 -6.69 -23.40
C ASP A 98 1.81 -7.74 -23.27
N ALA A 99 2.26 -8.00 -22.04
CA ALA A 99 3.24 -9.04 -21.76
C ALA A 99 2.65 -10.46 -21.82
N GLY A 100 1.33 -10.60 -21.95
CA GLY A 100 0.63 -11.89 -22.06
C GLY A 100 0.74 -12.75 -20.81
N LEU A 101 0.96 -12.15 -19.64
CA LEU A 101 1.13 -12.87 -18.38
C LEU A 101 -0.18 -13.55 -17.97
N HIS A 102 -0.09 -14.80 -17.52
CA HIS A 102 -1.22 -15.49 -16.91
C HIS A 102 -1.68 -14.76 -15.63
N PRO A 103 -2.99 -14.65 -15.32
CA PRO A 103 -3.50 -13.94 -14.14
C PRO A 103 -2.96 -14.45 -12.78
N ASP A 104 -2.54 -15.72 -12.74
CA ASP A 104 -1.91 -16.32 -11.57
C ASP A 104 -0.40 -16.06 -11.42
N GLU A 105 0.23 -15.42 -12.41
CA GLU A 105 1.62 -15.00 -12.30
C GLU A 105 1.80 -14.03 -11.12
N PRO A 106 2.89 -14.13 -10.34
CA PRO A 106 3.10 -13.28 -9.17
C PRO A 106 2.98 -11.79 -9.46
N LEU A 107 3.49 -11.33 -10.62
CA LEU A 107 3.40 -9.92 -11.01
C LEU A 107 1.95 -9.49 -11.31
N TYR A 108 1.19 -10.31 -12.04
CA TYR A 108 -0.21 -10.01 -12.36
C TYR A 108 -1.03 -9.91 -11.06
N ARG A 109 -0.87 -10.90 -10.17
CA ARG A 109 -1.51 -10.90 -8.85
C ARG A 109 -1.15 -9.67 -8.03
N ALA A 110 0.12 -9.24 -8.05
CA ALA A 110 0.51 -8.02 -7.36
C ALA A 110 -0.20 -6.79 -7.96
N VAL A 111 -0.22 -6.65 -9.29
CA VAL A 111 -0.83 -5.52 -9.98
C VAL A 111 -2.32 -5.36 -9.70
N ILE A 112 -3.09 -6.45 -9.66
CA ILE A 112 -4.54 -6.37 -9.37
C ILE A 112 -4.87 -6.09 -7.90
N GLN A 113 -3.88 -6.16 -7.00
CA GLN A 113 -4.01 -5.86 -5.56
C GLN A 113 -3.33 -4.52 -5.19
N CYS A 114 -3.33 -3.56 -6.12
CA CYS A 114 -2.71 -2.24 -5.96
C CYS A 114 -3.74 -1.10 -5.93
N SER A 115 -4.76 -1.20 -5.08
CA SER A 115 -5.87 -0.22 -5.00
C SER A 115 -5.98 0.47 -3.63
N ASP A 116 -6.91 1.42 -3.50
CA ASP A 116 -7.10 2.23 -2.28
C ASP A 116 -7.34 1.38 -1.01
N PRO A 117 -8.10 0.27 -1.04
CA PRO A 117 -8.18 -0.63 0.10
C PRO A 117 -6.82 -1.20 0.53
N GLU A 118 -5.98 -1.68 -0.39
CA GLU A 118 -4.68 -2.22 -0.01
C GLU A 118 -3.74 -1.14 0.52
N ALA A 119 -3.78 0.08 -0.05
CA ALA A 119 -3.03 1.22 0.48
C ALA A 119 -3.49 1.60 1.90
N THR A 120 -4.79 1.59 2.15
CA THR A 120 -5.38 1.84 3.49
C THR A 120 -4.97 0.77 4.49
N ALA A 121 -5.01 -0.52 4.10
CA ALA A 121 -4.55 -1.61 4.96
C ALA A 121 -3.04 -1.53 5.21
N TRP A 122 -2.25 -1.18 4.20
CA TRP A 122 -0.80 -1.01 4.36
C TRP A 122 -0.49 0.14 5.34
N ALA A 123 -1.18 1.27 5.19
CA ALA A 123 -1.05 2.42 6.09
C ALA A 123 -1.33 2.04 7.54
N TRP A 124 -2.37 1.23 7.78
CA TRP A 124 -2.66 0.68 9.11
C TRP A 124 -1.54 -0.19 9.66
N ALA A 125 -1.03 -1.14 8.87
CA ALA A 125 0.08 -1.98 9.30
C ALA A 125 1.34 -1.17 9.63
N ALA A 126 1.70 -0.20 8.77
CA ALA A 126 2.84 0.69 8.99
C ALA A 126 2.66 1.56 10.25
N GLY A 127 1.47 2.13 10.45
CA GLY A 127 1.17 2.91 11.64
C GLY A 127 1.21 2.08 12.94
N VAL A 128 0.76 0.83 12.89
CA VAL A 128 0.88 -0.11 14.02
C VAL A 128 2.35 -0.43 14.34
N GLU A 129 3.19 -0.68 13.32
CA GLU A 129 4.64 -0.89 13.48
C GLU A 129 5.32 0.33 14.12
N LEU A 130 4.89 1.53 13.72
CA LEU A 130 5.35 2.80 14.30
C LEU A 130 4.74 3.12 15.68
N ALA A 131 3.90 2.22 16.21
CA ALA A 131 3.17 2.39 17.48
C ALA A 131 2.35 3.69 17.52
N LEU A 132 1.68 4.04 16.42
CA LEU A 132 0.80 5.20 16.33
C LEU A 132 -0.62 4.87 16.83
N PRO A 133 -1.35 5.85 17.39
CA PRO A 133 -2.77 5.68 17.69
C PRO A 133 -3.60 5.56 16.40
N GLY A 134 -4.66 4.74 16.43
CA GLY A 134 -5.49 4.46 15.25
C GLY A 134 -6.08 5.71 14.59
N GLU A 135 -6.46 6.70 15.40
CA GLU A 135 -6.96 8.01 14.96
C GLU A 135 -5.90 8.92 14.32
N GLU A 136 -4.62 8.57 14.32
CA GLU A 136 -3.59 9.27 13.54
C GLU A 136 -3.28 8.55 12.24
N ILE A 137 -3.56 7.26 12.18
CA ILE A 137 -3.37 6.42 11.00
C ILE A 137 -4.54 6.62 10.03
N ILE A 138 -5.79 6.53 10.54
CA ILE A 138 -7.03 6.61 9.76
C ILE A 138 -7.91 7.70 10.35
N ARG A 139 -8.00 8.85 9.65
CA ARG A 139 -8.76 10.02 10.09
C ARG A 139 -10.20 9.97 9.61
N ASP A 140 -11.12 10.24 10.51
CA ASP A 140 -12.54 10.23 10.20
C ASP A 140 -12.93 11.21 9.08
N ASP A 141 -12.36 12.41 9.11
CA ASP A 141 -12.61 13.46 8.11
C ASP A 141 -12.01 13.16 6.73
N GLU A 142 -11.08 12.21 6.64
CA GLU A 142 -10.47 11.78 5.36
C GLU A 142 -11.23 10.62 4.71
N TYR A 143 -12.14 9.98 5.45
CA TYR A 143 -12.96 8.87 4.99
C TYR A 143 -14.46 9.17 5.10
N GLY A 144 -14.86 10.44 4.96
CA GLY A 144 -16.28 10.83 4.90
C GLY A 144 -17.07 10.56 6.19
N GLY A 145 -16.41 10.40 7.34
CA GLY A 145 -17.04 10.05 8.61
C GLY A 145 -17.03 8.55 8.96
N ASP A 146 -16.38 7.72 8.14
CA ASP A 146 -16.32 6.26 8.35
C ASP A 146 -14.98 5.79 8.95
N GLY A 147 -14.12 6.71 9.41
CA GLY A 147 -12.78 6.38 9.87
C GLY A 147 -12.77 5.39 11.03
N GLU A 148 -13.61 5.60 12.04
CA GLU A 148 -13.72 4.68 13.19
C GLU A 148 -14.19 3.27 12.76
N ALA A 149 -15.14 3.20 11.83
CA ALA A 149 -15.64 1.94 11.30
C ALA A 149 -14.55 1.19 10.51
N ILE A 150 -13.76 1.91 9.71
CA ILE A 150 -12.61 1.36 8.98
C ILE A 150 -11.54 0.85 9.96
N GLN A 151 -11.20 1.63 11.00
CA GLN A 151 -10.26 1.19 12.04
C GLN A 151 -10.72 -0.10 12.71
N LEU A 152 -12.00 -0.19 13.07
CA LEU A 152 -12.58 -1.40 13.65
C LEU A 152 -12.49 -2.58 12.67
N ALA A 153 -12.84 -2.38 11.40
CA ALA A 153 -12.76 -3.41 10.38
C ALA A 153 -11.32 -3.91 10.17
N LEU A 154 -10.33 -3.02 10.18
CA LEU A 154 -8.90 -3.36 10.10
C LEU A 154 -8.46 -4.19 11.31
N GLN A 155 -8.84 -3.79 12.53
CA GLN A 155 -8.55 -4.55 13.75
C GLN A 155 -9.19 -5.94 13.76
N MET A 156 -10.41 -6.04 13.23
CA MET A 156 -11.17 -7.28 13.13
C MET A 156 -10.78 -8.15 11.92
N ARG A 157 -9.82 -7.70 11.10
CA ARG A 157 -9.40 -8.39 9.86
C ARG A 157 -10.52 -8.53 8.83
N ALA A 158 -11.50 -7.64 8.88
CA ALA A 158 -12.69 -7.63 8.04
C ALA A 158 -12.62 -6.57 6.93
N TYR A 159 -11.62 -5.68 6.96
CA TYR A 159 -11.41 -4.71 5.91
C TYR A 159 -10.84 -5.37 4.64
N MET A 160 -11.45 -5.11 3.47
CA MET A 160 -11.17 -5.84 2.24
C MET A 160 -9.69 -5.77 1.80
N GLY A 161 -9.02 -4.63 2.02
CA GLY A 161 -7.60 -4.46 1.67
C GLY A 161 -6.67 -5.43 2.41
N VAL A 162 -7.08 -5.95 3.57
CA VAL A 162 -6.32 -6.99 4.30
C VAL A 162 -6.22 -8.28 3.47
N HIS A 163 -7.29 -8.61 2.75
CA HIS A 163 -7.32 -9.77 1.85
C HIS A 163 -6.48 -9.53 0.59
N GLY A 164 -6.51 -8.32 0.04
CA GLY A 164 -5.66 -7.96 -1.10
C GLY A 164 -4.18 -8.04 -0.77
N LEU A 165 -3.76 -7.47 0.37
CA LEU A 165 -2.38 -7.60 0.86
C LEU A 165 -1.97 -9.05 1.10
N ALA A 166 -2.87 -9.89 1.62
CA ALA A 166 -2.59 -11.30 1.81
C ALA A 166 -2.42 -12.06 0.48
N HIS A 167 -3.24 -11.75 -0.53
CA HIS A 167 -3.11 -12.31 -1.88
C HIS A 167 -1.86 -11.82 -2.61
N ALA A 168 -1.40 -10.59 -2.33
CA ALA A 168 -0.13 -10.04 -2.82
C ALA A 168 1.10 -10.55 -2.02
N GLY A 169 0.89 -11.39 -0.99
CA GLY A 169 1.96 -12.03 -0.23
C GLY A 169 2.50 -11.23 0.97
N PHE A 170 1.97 -10.02 1.23
CA PHE A 170 2.43 -9.16 2.32
C PHE A 170 2.18 -9.78 3.69
N CYS A 171 1.10 -10.55 3.89
CA CYS A 171 0.84 -11.20 5.17
C CYS A 171 -0.04 -12.45 5.01
N ALA A 172 -0.19 -13.23 6.07
CA ALA A 172 -1.28 -14.19 6.19
C ALA A 172 -2.47 -13.56 6.95
N ILE A 173 -3.70 -13.96 6.64
CA ILE A 173 -4.89 -13.51 7.42
C ILE A 173 -4.88 -14.06 8.84
N ARG A 174 -4.35 -15.27 9.00
CA ARG A 174 -4.20 -15.98 10.27
C ARG A 174 -2.82 -16.59 10.33
N GLU A 175 -2.30 -16.71 11.54
CA GLU A 175 -1.03 -17.36 11.77
C GLU A 175 -1.11 -18.82 11.31
N ARG A 176 -0.23 -19.18 10.39
CA ARG A 176 -0.10 -20.53 9.87
C ARG A 176 1.34 -20.72 9.41
N ASN A 177 1.95 -21.83 9.82
CA ASN A 177 3.29 -22.23 9.39
C ASN A 177 4.38 -21.15 9.60
N GLY A 178 4.30 -20.38 10.69
CA GLY A 178 5.30 -19.36 11.04
C GLY A 178 5.34 -18.12 10.14
N LYS A 179 4.34 -17.92 9.26
CA LYS A 179 4.21 -16.69 8.46
C LYS A 179 3.66 -15.54 9.31
N ALA A 180 4.11 -14.31 9.05
CA ALA A 180 3.56 -13.12 9.69
C ALA A 180 2.05 -13.04 9.41
N ALA A 181 1.27 -12.85 10.47
CA ALA A 181 -0.17 -12.68 10.37
C ALA A 181 -0.53 -11.21 10.53
N TRP A 182 -1.57 -10.77 9.83
CA TRP A 182 -2.11 -9.43 9.94
C TRP A 182 -2.26 -8.97 11.42
N PRO A 183 -1.80 -7.76 11.79
CA PRO A 183 -1.30 -6.69 10.92
C PRO A 183 0.20 -6.72 10.59
N CYS A 184 0.95 -7.74 11.01
CA CYS A 184 2.38 -7.84 10.71
C CYS A 184 2.60 -8.24 9.24
N LEU A 185 3.46 -7.52 8.53
CA LEU A 185 3.81 -7.80 7.14
C LEU A 185 5.13 -8.59 7.05
N ASN A 186 5.23 -9.49 6.08
CA ASN A 186 6.43 -10.25 5.73
C ASN A 186 7.50 -9.35 5.10
N PHE A 187 7.06 -8.33 4.36
CA PHE A 187 7.88 -7.30 3.71
C PHE A 187 7.05 -6.03 3.57
N TRP A 188 7.72 -4.89 3.41
CA TRP A 188 7.06 -3.58 3.37
C TRP A 188 6.79 -3.06 1.96
N THR A 189 7.47 -3.57 0.95
CA THR A 189 7.40 -3.07 -0.43
C THR A 189 7.31 -4.22 -1.42
N GLN A 190 6.50 -4.04 -2.48
CA GLN A 190 6.31 -5.05 -3.52
C GLN A 190 7.46 -5.03 -4.52
N GLU A 191 8.36 -6.01 -4.42
CA GLU A 191 9.57 -6.09 -5.25
C GLU A 191 9.45 -7.10 -6.41
N VAL A 192 8.29 -7.77 -6.56
CA VAL A 192 8.04 -8.66 -7.70
C VAL A 192 8.19 -7.89 -9.02
N GLY A 193 8.93 -8.47 -9.96
CA GLY A 193 9.11 -7.96 -11.31
C GLY A 193 8.63 -8.94 -12.36
N TYR A 194 9.00 -8.70 -13.61
CA TYR A 194 8.73 -9.64 -14.69
C TYR A 194 9.44 -10.98 -14.44
N PRO A 195 8.81 -12.12 -14.80
CA PRO A 195 9.46 -13.42 -14.74
C PRO A 195 10.72 -13.45 -15.61
N ALA A 196 11.68 -14.30 -15.24
CA ALA A 196 12.85 -14.50 -16.08
C ALA A 196 12.46 -15.09 -17.45
N PRO A 197 13.24 -14.84 -18.51
CA PRO A 197 12.98 -15.43 -19.82
C PRO A 197 12.88 -16.95 -19.73
N GLY A 198 11.72 -17.51 -20.11
CA GLY A 198 11.44 -18.95 -20.08
C GLY A 198 10.72 -19.48 -18.84
N GLU A 199 10.49 -18.65 -17.82
CA GLU A 199 9.69 -19.01 -16.62
C GLU A 199 8.26 -18.46 -16.67
N ALA A 200 7.97 -17.55 -17.62
CA ALA A 200 6.66 -16.94 -17.77
C ALA A 200 5.63 -17.95 -18.30
N THR A 201 4.53 -18.13 -17.58
CA THR A 201 3.34 -18.75 -18.14
C THR A 201 2.64 -17.72 -19.02
N VAL A 202 2.78 -17.86 -20.33
CA VAL A 202 2.15 -16.99 -21.32
C VAL A 202 0.88 -17.65 -21.81
N LEU A 203 -0.25 -16.92 -21.74
CA LEU A 203 -1.50 -17.40 -22.30
C LEU A 203 -1.47 -17.30 -23.83
N THR A 204 -1.77 -18.40 -24.49
CA THR A 204 -2.03 -18.45 -25.94
C THR A 204 -3.53 -18.27 -26.20
N LYS A 205 -3.90 -17.93 -27.44
CA LYS A 205 -5.32 -17.89 -27.85
C LYS A 205 -6.03 -19.24 -27.70
N GLU A 206 -5.28 -20.35 -27.68
CA GLU A 206 -5.80 -21.71 -27.55
C GLU A 206 -6.17 -22.02 -26.08
N ASP A 207 -5.45 -21.44 -25.11
CA ASP A 207 -5.72 -21.62 -23.68
C ASP A 207 -7.09 -21.05 -23.28
N TRP A 208 -7.47 -19.89 -23.85
CA TRP A 208 -8.81 -19.31 -23.67
C TRP A 208 -9.94 -20.19 -24.19
N GLN A 209 -9.70 -20.97 -25.26
CA GLN A 209 -10.75 -21.82 -25.87
C GLN A 209 -10.95 -23.15 -25.15
N LEU A 210 -9.95 -23.61 -24.39
CA LEU A 210 -10.01 -24.85 -23.62
C LEU A 210 -10.73 -24.68 -22.28
N GLU A 211 -10.74 -23.48 -21.69
CA GLU A 211 -11.43 -23.20 -20.43
C GLU A 211 -12.94 -23.00 -20.60
N ASP A 212 -13.39 -22.41 -21.72
CA ASP A 212 -14.83 -22.25 -22.04
C ASP A 212 -15.53 -23.58 -22.42
N ALA A 213 -14.77 -24.67 -22.57
CA ALA A 213 -15.26 -25.99 -22.95
C ALA A 213 -15.44 -26.97 -21.77
N ARG A 214 -15.29 -26.52 -20.51
CA ARG A 214 -15.47 -27.32 -19.29
C ARG A 214 -16.60 -26.78 -18.41
#